data_AF-A0A538A6P6-F1
#
_entry.id   AF-A0A538A6P6-F1
#
_cell.length_a   1.000
_cell.length_b   1.000
_cell.length_c   1.000
_cell.angle_alpha   90.00
_cell.angle_beta   90.00
_cell.angle_gamma   90.00
#
_symmetry.space_group_name_H-M   'P 1'
#
loop_
_entity.id
_entity.type
_entity.pdbx_description
1 polymer ?
#
loop_
_entity_poly.entity_id
_entity_poly.type
_entity_poly.pdbx_seq_one_letter_code
_entity_poly.pdbx_strand_id
1 'polypeptide(L)'
;MLILLVAWRQNGGNRLDLNGDGLIDDPGAAIMDAAWPKIADAFMRPQLGSQLDELNSLFSRFDSPPGGQYSGWYQYFDRDIRRLLGMKQPQPLQNRYCGHGNLAKCQNAIWNAIAAAGDELSQQQGTSNPSAWRADADAERIHFVPGILKTTMRYTNRPSGIQQVITFNRHR
;
A
#
# COMPACT_ATOMS: atom_id res chain seq x y z
N MET A 1 -15.49 -0.17 4.33
CA MET A 1 -14.09 -0.24 3.86
C MET A 1 -13.34 -1.48 4.35
N LEU A 2 -13.18 -1.73 5.67
CA LEU A 2 -12.36 -2.86 6.15
C LEU A 2 -12.71 -4.21 5.51
N ILE A 3 -14.00 -4.56 5.42
CA ILE A 3 -14.44 -5.82 4.80
C ILE A 3 -13.96 -5.95 3.35
N LEU A 4 -13.98 -4.85 2.59
CA LEU A 4 -13.48 -4.82 1.20
C LEU A 4 -11.96 -5.02 1.14
N LEU A 5 -11.20 -4.38 2.04
CA LEU A 5 -9.75 -4.60 2.13
C LEU A 5 -9.40 -6.05 2.50
N VAL A 6 -10.18 -6.67 3.40
CA VAL A 6 -10.03 -8.08 3.74
C VAL A 6 -10.31 -8.97 2.53
N ALA A 7 -11.41 -8.72 1.81
CA ALA A 7 -11.76 -9.46 0.61
C ALA A 7 -10.70 -9.30 -0.49
N TRP A 8 -10.26 -8.07 -0.76
CA TRP A 8 -9.19 -7.78 -1.72
C TRP A 8 -7.90 -8.54 -1.39
N ARG A 9 -7.48 -8.51 -0.12
CA ARG A 9 -6.31 -9.28 0.36
C ARG A 9 -6.50 -10.78 0.15
N GLN A 10 -7.67 -11.33 0.48
CA GLN A 10 -7.98 -12.76 0.28
C GLN A 10 -7.95 -13.15 -1.20
N ASN A 11 -8.30 -12.22 -2.08
CA ASN A 11 -8.24 -12.37 -3.53
C ASN A 11 -6.86 -12.05 -4.12
N GLY A 12 -5.82 -11.87 -3.29
CA GLY A 12 -4.43 -11.69 -3.72
C GLY A 12 -3.96 -10.23 -3.83
N GLY A 13 -4.79 -9.25 -3.48
CA GLY A 13 -4.41 -7.83 -3.55
C GLY A 13 -4.20 -7.34 -4.98
N ASN A 14 -4.94 -7.92 -5.93
CA ASN A 14 -4.75 -7.69 -7.36
C ASN A 14 -5.17 -6.27 -7.78
N ARG A 15 -4.39 -5.67 -8.69
CA ARG A 15 -4.64 -4.39 -9.35
C ARG A 15 -4.92 -4.62 -10.83
N LEU A 16 -6.06 -5.25 -11.12
CA LEU A 16 -6.43 -5.70 -12.47
C LEU A 16 -7.56 -4.84 -13.04
N ASP A 17 -7.44 -4.53 -14.32
CA ASP A 17 -8.49 -4.00 -15.19
C ASP A 17 -8.80 -5.10 -16.22
N LEU A 18 -9.77 -5.96 -15.93
CA LEU A 18 -10.06 -7.14 -16.76
C LEU A 18 -10.87 -6.77 -18.02
N ASN A 19 -11.78 -5.82 -17.92
CA ASN A 19 -12.65 -5.40 -19.01
C ASN A 19 -12.01 -4.33 -19.93
N GLY A 20 -10.89 -3.73 -19.53
CA GLY A 20 -10.15 -2.75 -20.31
C GLY A 20 -10.76 -1.37 -20.30
N ASP A 21 -11.50 -0.99 -19.25
CA ASP A 21 -12.16 0.31 -19.15
C ASP A 21 -11.29 1.41 -18.51
N GLY A 22 -10.05 1.09 -18.14
CA GLY A 22 -9.11 2.02 -17.50
C GLY A 22 -9.28 2.10 -15.99
N LEU A 23 -10.10 1.24 -15.38
CA LEU A 23 -10.36 1.23 -13.94
C LEU A 23 -9.95 -0.11 -13.30
N ILE A 24 -9.31 -0.04 -12.15
CA ILE A 24 -8.99 -1.24 -11.36
C ILE A 24 -10.27 -1.81 -10.77
N ASP A 25 -10.59 -3.07 -11.11
CA ASP A 25 -11.86 -3.74 -10.80
C ASP A 25 -12.17 -3.80 -9.30
N ASP A 26 -11.16 -4.07 -8.47
CA ASP A 26 -11.33 -4.24 -7.02
C ASP A 26 -11.15 -2.90 -6.28
N PRO A 27 -12.16 -2.47 -5.48
CA PRO A 27 -12.09 -1.21 -4.74
C PRO A 27 -10.98 -1.17 -3.68
N GLY A 28 -10.45 -2.33 -3.27
CA GLY A 28 -9.38 -2.42 -2.29
C GLY A 28 -8.13 -1.63 -2.69
N ALA A 29 -7.83 -1.55 -3.99
CA ALA A 29 -6.74 -0.75 -4.54
C ALA A 29 -6.92 0.74 -4.21
N ALA A 30 -8.04 1.34 -4.61
CA ALA A 30 -8.35 2.74 -4.33
C ALA A 30 -8.38 3.05 -2.82
N ILE A 31 -8.98 2.15 -2.03
CA ILE A 31 -9.03 2.29 -0.57
C ILE A 31 -7.61 2.32 0.02
N MET A 32 -6.74 1.39 -0.38
CA MET A 32 -5.39 1.32 0.17
C MET A 32 -4.52 2.50 -0.28
N ASP A 33 -4.66 2.97 -1.52
CA ASP A 33 -3.90 4.12 -2.03
C ASP A 33 -4.20 5.40 -1.23
N ALA A 34 -5.47 5.63 -0.88
CA ALA A 34 -5.88 6.76 -0.06
C ALA A 34 -5.53 6.56 1.43
N ALA A 35 -5.67 5.33 1.94
CA ALA A 35 -5.49 5.05 3.36
C ALA A 35 -4.02 4.98 3.79
N TRP A 36 -3.15 4.37 2.98
CA TRP A 36 -1.77 4.06 3.38
C TRP A 36 -0.95 5.29 3.80
N PRO A 37 -0.91 6.40 3.04
CA PRO A 37 -0.17 7.59 3.44
C PRO A 37 -0.66 8.17 4.78
N LYS A 38 -1.97 8.14 5.02
CA LYS A 38 -2.58 8.64 6.27
C LYS A 38 -2.26 7.72 7.45
N ILE A 39 -2.28 6.41 7.23
CA ILE A 39 -1.89 5.41 8.23
C ILE A 39 -0.40 5.57 8.58
N ALA A 40 0.47 5.73 7.58
CA ALA A 40 1.89 6.01 7.75
C ALA A 40 2.14 7.25 8.62
N ASP A 41 1.37 8.31 8.38
CA ASP A 41 1.43 9.54 9.18
C ASP A 41 0.95 9.33 10.60
N ALA A 42 -0.24 8.77 10.79
CA ALA A 42 -0.80 8.53 12.10
C ALA A 42 0.12 7.64 12.98
N PHE A 43 0.85 6.72 12.34
CA PHE A 43 1.76 5.81 13.01
C PHE A 43 3.09 6.46 13.42
N MET A 44 3.79 7.17 12.53
CA MET A 44 5.13 7.71 12.83
C MET A 44 5.15 9.14 13.34
N ARG A 45 4.17 9.98 12.98
CA ARG A 45 4.15 11.42 13.33
C ARG A 45 4.19 11.68 14.84
N PRO A 46 3.57 10.89 15.72
CA PRO A 46 3.70 11.11 17.17
C PRO A 46 5.16 11.15 17.61
N GLN A 47 5.99 10.22 17.11
CA GLN A 47 7.39 10.11 17.52
C GLN A 47 8.33 11.04 16.75
N LEU A 48 8.07 11.27 15.46
CA LEU A 48 8.97 12.04 14.59
C LEU A 48 8.60 13.53 14.47
N GLY A 49 7.37 13.92 14.81
CA GLY A 49 6.90 15.29 14.66
C GLY A 49 7.07 15.80 13.22
N SER A 50 7.69 16.96 13.07
CA SER A 50 7.96 17.58 11.76
C SER A 50 9.02 16.86 10.93
N GLN A 51 9.90 16.06 11.54
CA GLN A 51 10.94 15.31 10.81
C GLN A 51 10.34 14.22 9.92
N LEU A 52 9.07 13.88 10.10
CA LEU A 52 8.38 12.90 9.27
C LEU A 52 8.38 13.29 7.79
N ASP A 53 8.23 14.58 7.50
CA ASP A 53 8.14 15.06 6.12
C ASP A 53 9.52 15.06 5.44
N GLU A 54 10.60 15.29 6.21
CA GLU A 54 11.98 15.09 5.76
C GLU A 54 12.28 13.60 5.52
N LEU A 55 11.88 12.71 6.43
CA LEU A 55 12.04 11.27 6.21
C LEU A 55 11.36 10.82 4.92
N ASN A 56 10.15 11.33 4.63
CA ASN A 56 9.45 10.98 3.40
C ASN A 56 10.10 11.51 2.12
N SER A 57 10.85 12.61 2.16
CA SER A 57 11.56 13.12 0.98
C SER A 57 12.77 12.25 0.63
N LEU A 58 13.38 11.61 1.64
CA LEU A 58 14.52 10.71 1.48
C LEU A 58 14.08 9.26 1.22
N PHE A 59 13.06 8.81 1.94
CA PHE A 59 12.50 7.47 1.89
C PHE A 59 10.97 7.57 1.90
N SER A 60 10.38 7.57 0.71
CA SER A 60 8.93 7.72 0.55
C SER A 60 8.16 6.70 1.38
N ARG A 61 6.97 7.08 1.85
CA ARG A 61 6.06 6.17 2.59
C ARG A 61 5.71 4.91 1.81
N PHE A 62 5.72 5.00 0.49
CA PHE A 62 5.48 3.91 -0.44
C PHE A 62 6.01 4.27 -1.82
N ASP A 63 6.42 3.27 -2.58
CA ASP A 63 6.74 3.41 -4.00
C ASP A 63 5.53 2.96 -4.82
N SER A 64 4.55 3.85 -5.02
CA SER A 64 3.29 3.53 -5.68
C SER A 64 3.49 3.00 -7.11
N PRO A 65 2.56 2.19 -7.65
CA PRO A 65 2.54 1.87 -9.08
C PRO A 65 2.71 3.12 -9.96
N PRO A 66 3.45 3.05 -11.09
CA PRO A 66 4.11 1.88 -11.68
C PRO A 66 5.45 1.46 -11.04
N GLY A 67 5.78 1.97 -9.85
CA GLY A 67 6.98 1.62 -9.08
C GLY A 67 6.96 0.21 -8.48
N GLY A 68 7.89 -0.08 -7.58
CA GLY A 68 8.11 -1.41 -6.99
C GLY A 68 7.21 -1.76 -5.80
N GLN A 69 6.28 -0.88 -5.38
CA GLN A 69 5.40 -1.07 -4.21
C GLN A 69 6.17 -1.40 -2.93
N TYR A 70 7.38 -0.85 -2.79
CA TYR A 70 8.25 -1.09 -1.65
C TYR A 70 9.07 0.15 -1.29
N SER A 71 9.03 0.53 -0.03
CA SER A 71 9.93 1.53 0.55
C SER A 71 10.38 1.23 1.98
N GLY A 72 10.01 0.06 2.51
CA GLY A 72 10.41 -0.41 3.85
C GLY A 72 9.54 0.08 5.02
N TRP A 73 8.63 1.04 4.84
CA TRP A 73 7.85 1.61 5.95
C TRP A 73 7.03 0.59 6.74
N TYR A 74 6.41 -0.38 6.06
CA TYR A 74 5.63 -1.44 6.71
C TYR A 74 6.46 -2.33 7.65
N GLN A 75 7.79 -2.32 7.55
CA GLN A 75 8.65 -3.05 8.48
C GLN A 75 8.72 -2.36 9.86
N TYR A 76 8.67 -1.02 9.91
CA TYR A 76 8.52 -0.30 11.17
C TYR A 76 7.19 -0.65 11.83
N PHE A 77 6.12 -0.72 11.04
CA PHE A 77 4.79 -1.14 11.47
C PHE A 77 4.80 -2.54 12.07
N ASP A 78 5.24 -3.55 11.32
CA ASP A 78 5.25 -4.93 11.79
C ASP A 78 6.00 -5.06 13.13
N ARG A 79 7.19 -4.47 13.23
CA ARG A 79 8.03 -4.53 14.44
C ARG A 79 7.41 -3.81 15.64
N ASP A 80 6.93 -2.57 15.46
CA ASP A 80 6.38 -1.76 16.56
C ASP A 80 5.00 -2.29 17.00
N ILE A 81 4.13 -2.66 16.05
CA ILE A 81 2.79 -3.21 16.35
C ILE A 81 2.89 -4.55 17.07
N ARG A 82 3.79 -5.46 16.65
CA ARG A 82 4.03 -6.71 17.39
C ARG A 82 4.37 -6.43 18.85
N ARG A 83 5.33 -5.52 19.09
CA ARG A 83 5.70 -5.12 20.45
C ARG A 83 4.52 -4.50 21.19
N LEU A 84 3.76 -3.63 20.55
CA LEU A 84 2.61 -2.94 21.13
C LEU A 84 1.49 -3.91 21.55
N LEU A 85 1.33 -5.00 20.81
CA LEU A 85 0.40 -6.09 21.09
C LEU A 85 0.97 -7.14 22.06
N GLY A 86 2.14 -6.90 22.66
CA GLY A 86 2.77 -7.81 23.60
C GLY A 86 3.36 -9.07 22.96
N MET A 87 3.47 -9.12 21.64
CA MET A 87 4.13 -10.22 20.94
C MET A 87 5.65 -10.11 21.11
N LYS A 88 6.32 -11.27 21.23
CA LYS A 88 7.78 -11.32 21.31
C LYS A 88 8.39 -10.78 20.01
N GLN A 89 9.08 -9.65 20.10
CA GLN A 89 9.80 -9.04 18.99
C GLN A 89 11.31 -9.08 19.25
N PRO A 90 12.07 -9.98 18.60
CA PRO A 90 13.53 -9.95 18.65
C PRO A 90 14.05 -8.61 18.14
N GLN A 91 14.98 -8.01 18.88
CA GLN A 91 15.57 -6.70 18.56
C GLN A 91 14.48 -5.64 18.31
N PRO A 92 13.70 -5.26 19.35
CA PRO A 92 12.68 -4.23 19.19
C PRO A 92 13.32 -2.91 18.79
N LEU A 93 12.55 -2.08 18.09
CA LEU A 93 12.96 -0.70 17.82
C LEU A 93 13.19 0.03 19.15
N GLN A 94 14.20 0.91 19.18
CA GLN A 94 14.46 1.74 20.38
C GLN A 94 13.29 2.68 20.64
N ASN A 95 12.77 3.29 19.57
CA ASN A 95 11.60 4.15 19.60
C ASN A 95 10.29 3.35 19.67
N ARG A 96 9.24 4.01 20.17
CA ARG A 96 7.85 3.55 20.09
C ARG A 96 7.09 4.52 19.22
N TYR A 97 6.82 4.15 17.97
CA TYR A 97 6.28 5.06 16.97
C TYR A 97 4.79 5.27 17.20
N CYS A 98 4.01 4.19 17.15
CA CYS A 98 2.56 4.31 17.17
C CYS A 98 2.03 4.70 18.55
N GLY A 99 1.31 5.82 18.63
CA GLY A 99 0.71 6.29 19.87
C GLY A 99 1.67 6.41 21.06
N HIS A 100 2.98 6.58 20.80
CA HIS A 100 4.07 6.51 21.78
C HIS A 100 4.09 5.22 22.62
N GLY A 101 3.68 4.10 22.02
CA GLY A 101 3.62 2.81 22.71
C GLY A 101 2.34 2.59 23.52
N ASN A 102 1.31 3.40 23.32
CA ASN A 102 -0.01 3.18 23.90
C ASN A 102 -0.95 2.54 22.85
N LEU A 103 -1.43 1.33 23.13
CA LEU A 103 -2.25 0.55 22.20
C LEU A 103 -3.55 1.26 21.81
N ALA A 104 -4.29 1.81 22.79
CA ALA A 104 -5.55 2.48 22.52
C ALA A 104 -5.36 3.75 21.67
N LYS A 105 -4.31 4.54 21.96
CA LYS A 105 -3.97 5.72 21.14
C LYS A 105 -3.60 5.32 19.71
N CYS A 106 -2.78 4.29 19.56
CA CYS A 106 -2.38 3.78 18.25
C CYS A 106 -3.59 3.29 17.44
N GLN A 107 -4.45 2.47 18.04
CA GLN A 107 -5.66 1.94 17.41
C GLN A 107 -6.59 3.08 16.96
N ASN A 108 -6.86 4.05 17.84
CA ASN A 108 -7.69 5.21 17.50
C ASN A 108 -7.09 6.03 16.35
N ALA A 109 -5.77 6.26 16.35
CA ALA A 109 -5.10 7.02 15.31
C ALA A 109 -5.20 6.32 13.94
N ILE A 110 -4.99 5.00 13.89
CA ILE A 110 -5.10 4.21 12.65
C ILE A 110 -6.55 4.20 12.15
N TRP A 111 -7.54 4.02 13.03
CA TRP A 111 -8.95 4.05 12.60
C TRP A 111 -9.38 5.42 12.08
N ASN A 112 -8.93 6.51 12.72
CA ASN A 112 -9.19 7.86 12.24
C ASN A 112 -8.54 8.11 10.86
N ALA A 113 -7.33 7.59 10.64
CA ALA A 113 -6.67 7.69 9.34
C ALA A 113 -7.44 6.94 8.24
N ILE A 114 -7.97 5.75 8.54
CA ILE A 114 -8.80 4.97 7.61
C ILE A 114 -10.13 5.71 7.34
N ALA A 115 -10.77 6.27 8.37
CA ALA A 115 -12.00 7.04 8.20
C ALA A 115 -11.79 8.27 7.31
N ALA A 116 -10.71 9.03 7.54
CA ALA A 116 -10.36 10.19 6.74
C ALA A 116 -10.08 9.83 5.26
N ALA A 117 -9.51 8.65 4.97
CA ALA A 117 -9.38 8.17 3.60
C ALA A 117 -10.74 7.84 2.95
N GLY A 118 -11.69 7.31 3.72
CA GLY A 118 -13.05 7.08 3.24
C GLY A 118 -13.79 8.37 2.91
N ASP A 119 -13.63 9.41 3.74
CA ASP A 119 -14.22 10.72 3.49
C ASP A 119 -13.65 11.37 2.23
N GLU A 120 -12.32 11.29 2.06
CA GLU A 120 -11.63 11.76 0.85
C GLU A 120 -12.12 11.03 -0.41
N LEU A 121 -12.14 9.69 -0.38
CA LEU A 121 -12.59 8.89 -1.53
C LEU A 121 -14.06 9.12 -1.86
N SER A 122 -14.91 9.29 -0.84
CA SER A 122 -16.33 9.58 -1.06
C SER A 122 -16.53 10.86 -1.87
N GLN A 123 -15.72 11.89 -1.58
CA GLN A 123 -15.74 13.17 -2.29
C GLN A 123 -15.13 13.03 -3.70
N GLN A 124 -13.96 12.41 -3.81
CA GLN A 124 -13.24 12.27 -5.09
C GLN A 124 -13.99 11.40 -6.11
N GLN A 125 -14.65 10.34 -5.65
CA GLN A 125 -15.34 9.38 -6.51
C GLN A 125 -16.84 9.69 -6.67
N GLY A 126 -17.34 10.75 -6.02
CA GLY A 126 -18.73 11.20 -6.12
C GLY A 126 -19.77 10.21 -5.57
N THR A 127 -19.35 9.25 -4.73
CA THR A 127 -20.23 8.22 -4.17
C THR A 127 -19.79 7.83 -2.77
N SER A 128 -20.74 7.71 -1.85
CA SER A 128 -20.50 7.21 -0.50
C SER A 128 -20.39 5.69 -0.43
N ASN A 129 -20.63 4.97 -1.54
CA ASN A 129 -20.53 3.53 -1.59
C ASN A 129 -19.08 3.07 -1.85
N PRO A 130 -18.39 2.48 -0.85
CA PRO A 130 -17.00 2.08 -1.01
C PRO A 130 -16.77 0.98 -2.05
N SER A 131 -17.80 0.18 -2.37
CA SER A 131 -17.67 -0.89 -3.38
C SER A 131 -17.58 -0.36 -4.81
N ALA A 132 -17.94 0.92 -5.02
CA ALA A 132 -17.95 1.57 -6.33
C ALA A 132 -16.66 2.36 -6.62
N TRP A 133 -15.77 2.54 -5.65
CA TRP A 133 -14.53 3.30 -5.85
C TRP A 133 -13.54 2.53 -6.71
N ARG A 134 -12.87 3.23 -7.62
CA ARG A 134 -11.91 2.64 -8.56
C ARG A 134 -10.62 3.46 -8.58
N ALA A 135 -9.50 2.77 -8.61
CA ALA A 135 -8.21 3.39 -8.90
C ALA A 135 -8.00 3.41 -10.42
N ASP A 136 -7.25 4.40 -10.90
CA ASP A 136 -6.96 4.59 -12.31
C ASP A 136 -5.92 3.54 -12.76
N ALA A 137 -6.33 2.62 -13.64
CA ALA A 137 -5.44 1.58 -14.16
C ALA A 137 -4.49 2.12 -15.25
N ASP A 138 -4.87 3.20 -15.93
CA ASP A 138 -4.04 3.82 -16.96
C ASP A 138 -2.87 4.61 -16.35
N ALA A 139 -3.07 5.19 -15.17
CA ALA A 139 -2.00 5.84 -14.39
C ALA A 139 -0.88 4.87 -13.98
N GLU A 140 -1.16 3.56 -13.89
CA GLU A 140 -0.18 2.54 -13.49
C GLU A 140 0.56 1.90 -14.66
N ARG A 141 0.26 2.29 -15.90
CA ARG A 141 0.85 1.64 -17.06
C ARG A 141 2.37 1.74 -17.04
N ILE A 142 3.02 0.63 -17.40
CA ILE A 142 4.47 0.58 -17.55
C ILE A 142 4.84 1.19 -18.89
N HIS A 143 5.68 2.22 -18.84
CA HIS A 143 6.32 2.84 -19.99
C HIS A 143 7.78 2.39 -20.06
N PHE A 144 8.24 2.10 -21.29
CA PHE A 144 9.62 1.65 -21.50
C PHE A 144 10.54 2.82 -21.78
N VAL A 145 11.58 2.97 -20.96
CA VAL A 145 12.64 3.94 -21.20
C VAL A 145 13.42 3.60 -22.48
N PRO A 146 13.84 4.60 -23.28
CA PRO A 146 13.76 6.04 -23.01
C PRO A 146 12.46 6.72 -23.49
N GLY A 147 11.37 5.98 -23.74
CA GLY A 147 10.07 6.56 -24.14
C GLY A 147 9.83 6.64 -25.65
N ILE A 148 10.68 5.99 -26.46
CA ILE A 148 10.54 5.94 -27.93
C ILE A 148 9.41 4.97 -28.33
N LEU A 149 9.20 3.93 -27.52
CA LEU A 149 8.12 2.97 -27.74
C LEU A 149 6.80 3.57 -27.25
N LYS A 150 5.80 3.64 -28.14
CA LYS A 150 4.42 4.00 -27.79
C LYS A 150 3.69 2.87 -27.05
N THR A 151 4.22 1.65 -27.13
CA THR A 151 3.67 0.48 -26.46
C THR A 151 3.84 0.62 -24.96
N THR A 152 2.75 0.35 -24.24
CA THR A 152 2.71 0.29 -22.79
C THR A 152 2.25 -1.08 -22.34
N MET A 153 2.52 -1.42 -21.09
CA MET A 153 2.01 -2.64 -20.46
C MET A 153 1.08 -2.28 -19.30
N ARG A 154 0.14 -3.18 -18.99
CA ARG A 154 -0.51 -3.14 -17.67
C ARG A 154 0.56 -3.34 -16.58
N TYR A 155 0.38 -2.64 -15.47
CA TYR A 155 1.27 -2.76 -14.33
C TYR A 155 1.35 -4.21 -13.82
N THR A 156 2.53 -4.62 -13.40
CA THR A 156 2.72 -5.80 -12.57
C THR A 156 3.99 -5.59 -11.78
N ASN A 157 3.92 -5.78 -10.45
CA ASN A 157 5.11 -5.77 -9.61
C ASN A 157 5.90 -7.07 -9.81
N ARG A 158 6.69 -7.13 -10.88
CA ARG A 158 7.51 -8.29 -11.25
C ARG A 158 8.88 -7.86 -11.79
N PRO A 159 9.91 -8.72 -11.70
CA PRO A 159 11.22 -8.42 -12.26
C PRO A 159 11.18 -8.06 -13.75
N SER A 160 12.03 -7.12 -14.15
CA SER A 160 12.30 -6.81 -15.55
C SER A 160 13.11 -7.94 -16.18
N GLY A 161 12.62 -8.51 -17.29
CA GLY A 161 13.31 -9.57 -18.01
C GLY A 161 12.41 -10.77 -18.30
N ILE A 162 12.67 -11.89 -17.64
CA ILE A 162 12.10 -13.20 -17.99
C ILE A 162 11.37 -13.85 -16.82
N GLN A 163 10.29 -14.56 -17.13
CA GLN A 163 9.70 -15.56 -16.25
C GLN A 163 9.97 -16.93 -16.88
N GLN A 164 10.54 -17.85 -16.10
CA GLN A 164 10.91 -19.19 -16.59
C GLN A 164 10.04 -20.25 -15.92
N VAL A 165 9.53 -21.18 -16.74
CA VAL A 165 8.92 -22.43 -16.26
C VAL A 165 9.84 -23.55 -16.73
N ILE A 166 10.57 -24.17 -15.81
CA ILE A 166 11.58 -25.21 -16.11
C ILE A 166 11.07 -26.54 -15.58
N THR A 167 11.02 -27.56 -16.43
CA THR A 167 10.69 -28.94 -16.03
C THR A 167 11.82 -29.88 -16.41
N PHE A 168 12.27 -30.71 -15.46
CA PHE A 168 13.29 -31.73 -15.70
C PHE A 168 12.61 -33.11 -15.75
N ASN A 169 12.62 -33.74 -16.92
CA ASN A 169 11.88 -34.99 -17.14
C ASN A 169 12.69 -36.26 -16.83
N ARG A 170 14.03 -36.15 -16.70
CA ARG A 170 14.97 -37.20 -16.25
C ARG A 170 16.21 -36.55 -15.65
N HIS A 171 16.88 -37.23 -14.72
CA HIS A 171 18.23 -36.92 -14.26
C HIS A 171 19.19 -38.04 -14.71
N ARG A 172 20.49 -37.74 -14.75
CA ARG A 172 21.56 -38.72 -15.01
C ARG A 172 22.13 -39.22 -13.70
#